data_AF-A0A917CJZ2-F1
#
_entry.id   AF-A0A917CJZ2-F1
#
_cell.length_a   1.000
_cell.length_b   1.000
_cell.length_c   1.000
_cell.angle_alpha   90.00
_cell.angle_beta   90.00
_cell.angle_gamma   90.00
#
_symmetry.space_group_name_H-M   'P 1'
#
loop_
_entity.id
_entity.type
_entity.pdbx_description
1 polymer ?
#
loop_
_entity_poly.entity_id
_entity_poly.type
_entity_poly.pdbx_seq_one_letter_code
_entity_poly.pdbx_strand_id
1 'polypeptide(L)'
;MSFASKLFGSLRPATVNKDGYPAYTRSPEEQYVQMLLTNTMNQTFYADQHELLDNAAELHQSMAAGNPVFMAKALVYARSEGFMRLQPLFGLAVLSSARPDLFSQVFQQVVRIPSDLSDFLTILNGLGRGEGGRAVKRQVKLFLAGVSEYWALKYNGRGRGYSLGDAIATAHPKPEDLKQQALFRYLRGQEANLALLPQVEAMEKLKTAATEEEQLAWIEAGKLPYATVTGVIKPTLAVWNSILYQMPTFALLRHLNALQRAGVLEDKRNLDYVSGTSDGSAGPAQSPDSAVPLRDSLPSGRAAGAAGCLAGSGGPHVR
;
A
#
# COMPACT_ATOMS: atom_id res chain seq x y z
N MET A 1 -40.26 -20.94 -15.01
CA MET A 1 -38.99 -20.99 -15.79
C MET A 1 -37.98 -21.80 -15.01
N SER A 2 -37.47 -22.90 -15.57
CA SER A 2 -36.49 -23.81 -14.92
C SER A 2 -35.15 -23.10 -14.67
N PHE A 3 -34.44 -23.45 -13.58
CA PHE A 3 -33.08 -22.97 -13.27
C PHE A 3 -32.10 -23.24 -14.44
N ALA A 4 -32.26 -24.37 -15.13
CA ALA A 4 -31.48 -24.71 -16.32
C ALA A 4 -31.72 -23.74 -17.49
N SER A 5 -32.96 -23.25 -17.67
CA SER A 5 -33.27 -22.26 -18.72
C SER A 5 -32.67 -20.88 -18.42
N LYS A 6 -32.43 -20.55 -17.15
CA LYS A 6 -31.70 -19.32 -16.76
C LYS A 6 -30.18 -19.43 -16.98
N LEU A 7 -29.61 -20.64 -16.84
CA LEU A 7 -28.17 -20.89 -17.00
C LEU A 7 -27.74 -21.11 -18.46
N PHE A 8 -28.60 -21.75 -19.27
CA PHE A 8 -28.29 -22.11 -20.66
C PHE A 8 -29.08 -21.33 -21.71
N GLY A 9 -29.89 -20.34 -21.29
CA GLY A 9 -30.51 -19.41 -22.22
C GLY A 9 -29.45 -18.50 -22.85
N SER A 10 -29.52 -18.25 -24.16
CA SER A 10 -28.64 -17.30 -24.81
C SER A 10 -28.81 -15.93 -24.15
N LEU A 11 -27.73 -15.43 -23.53
CA LEU A 11 -27.69 -14.07 -23.01
C LEU A 11 -27.96 -13.14 -24.20
N ARG A 12 -29.06 -12.38 -24.14
CA ARG A 12 -29.34 -11.36 -25.15
C ARG A 12 -28.68 -10.06 -24.71
N PRO A 13 -28.06 -9.32 -25.64
CA PRO A 13 -27.56 -7.98 -25.34
C PRO A 13 -28.67 -7.12 -24.73
N ALA A 14 -28.36 -6.44 -23.64
CA ALA A 14 -29.32 -5.65 -22.87
C ALA A 14 -29.02 -4.14 -22.93
N THR A 15 -27.90 -3.75 -23.51
CA THR A 15 -27.45 -2.36 -23.64
C THR A 15 -26.64 -2.18 -24.93
N VAL A 16 -26.12 -0.98 -25.17
CA VAL A 16 -25.19 -0.67 -26.25
C VAL A 16 -23.89 -0.10 -25.70
N ASN A 17 -22.77 -0.29 -26.40
CA ASN A 17 -21.50 0.33 -26.05
C ASN A 17 -21.43 1.80 -26.53
N LYS A 18 -20.31 2.49 -26.26
CA LYS A 18 -20.11 3.91 -26.67
C LYS A 18 -20.21 4.11 -28.20
N ASP A 19 -19.95 3.07 -29.00
CA ASP A 19 -20.05 3.10 -30.47
C ASP A 19 -21.41 2.59 -31.00
N GLY A 20 -22.39 2.35 -30.13
CA GLY A 20 -23.75 1.96 -30.50
C GLY A 20 -23.96 0.47 -30.81
N TYR A 21 -22.97 -0.39 -30.58
CA TYR A 21 -23.07 -1.83 -30.82
C TYR A 21 -23.69 -2.57 -29.62
N PRO A 22 -24.43 -3.68 -29.85
CA PRO A 22 -25.04 -4.47 -28.77
C PRO A 22 -24.04 -4.95 -27.72
N ALA A 23 -24.37 -4.76 -26.44
CA ALA A 23 -23.53 -5.09 -25.30
C ALA A 23 -24.33 -5.67 -24.12
N TYR A 24 -23.60 -6.20 -23.12
CA TYR A 24 -24.16 -6.81 -21.92
C TYR A 24 -23.98 -5.90 -20.70
N THR A 25 -24.98 -5.90 -19.83
CA THR A 25 -24.92 -5.19 -18.54
C THR A 25 -24.23 -6.05 -17.51
N ARG A 26 -23.15 -5.54 -16.91
CA ARG A 26 -22.47 -6.18 -15.78
C ARG A 26 -23.27 -6.02 -14.50
N SER A 27 -23.12 -6.93 -13.54
CA SER A 27 -23.67 -6.72 -12.19
C SER A 27 -23.01 -5.52 -11.48
N PRO A 28 -23.66 -4.88 -10.50
CA PRO A 28 -23.05 -3.78 -9.74
C PRO A 28 -21.70 -4.17 -9.12
N GLU A 29 -21.59 -5.39 -8.60
CA GLU A 29 -20.38 -5.94 -8.02
C GLU A 29 -19.25 -6.07 -9.05
N GLU A 30 -19.54 -6.62 -10.24
CA GLU A 30 -18.56 -6.75 -11.33
C GLU A 30 -18.14 -5.38 -11.88
N GLN A 31 -19.08 -4.45 -12.03
CA GLN A 31 -18.78 -3.07 -12.44
C GLN A 31 -17.84 -2.40 -11.44
N TYR A 32 -18.09 -2.60 -10.15
CA TYR A 32 -17.27 -2.03 -9.10
C TYR A 32 -15.86 -2.61 -9.09
N VAL A 33 -15.72 -3.94 -9.17
CA VAL A 33 -14.40 -4.59 -9.24
C VAL A 33 -13.67 -4.18 -10.52
N GLN A 34 -14.35 -4.14 -11.66
CA GLN A 34 -13.76 -3.65 -12.91
C GLN A 34 -13.22 -2.23 -12.72
N MET A 35 -14.04 -1.31 -12.20
CA MET A 35 -13.62 0.07 -11.92
C MET A 35 -12.39 0.11 -11.00
N LEU A 36 -12.40 -0.64 -9.90
CA LEU A 36 -11.28 -0.66 -8.96
C LEU A 36 -9.96 -1.10 -9.62
N LEU A 37 -10.02 -2.03 -10.57
CA LEU A 37 -8.85 -2.63 -11.22
C LEU A 37 -8.39 -1.91 -12.47
N THR A 38 -9.29 -1.26 -13.21
CA THR A 38 -8.97 -0.70 -14.53
C THR A 38 -9.00 0.82 -14.59
N ASN A 39 -9.69 1.49 -13.65
CA ASN A 39 -9.74 2.95 -13.63
C ASN A 39 -8.53 3.52 -12.88
N THR A 40 -7.55 4.06 -13.61
CA THR A 40 -6.34 4.66 -13.05
C THR A 40 -6.48 6.16 -12.73
N MET A 41 -7.69 6.74 -12.87
CA MET A 41 -7.97 8.17 -12.70
C MET A 41 -7.11 9.09 -13.60
N ASN A 42 -6.67 8.54 -14.73
CA ASN A 42 -5.98 9.24 -15.81
C ASN A 42 -6.82 9.13 -17.08
N GLN A 43 -6.67 10.10 -18.00
CA GLN A 43 -7.41 10.09 -19.26
C GLN A 43 -7.21 8.76 -20.02
N THR A 44 -8.26 8.30 -20.67
CA THR A 44 -8.25 7.12 -21.55
C THR A 44 -8.69 7.52 -22.96
N PHE A 45 -8.63 6.59 -23.90
CA PHE A 45 -9.05 6.84 -25.29
C PHE A 45 -10.52 7.30 -25.41
N TYR A 46 -11.39 6.86 -24.50
CA TYR A 46 -12.84 7.10 -24.58
C TYR A 46 -13.42 7.97 -23.46
N ALA A 47 -12.61 8.39 -22.49
CA ALA A 47 -13.08 9.16 -21.33
C ALA A 47 -11.97 10.05 -20.79
N ASP A 48 -12.31 11.28 -20.46
CA ASP A 48 -11.39 12.21 -19.81
C ASP A 48 -11.25 11.92 -18.31
N GLN A 49 -10.33 12.65 -17.66
CA GLN A 49 -10.02 12.45 -16.25
C GLN A 49 -11.20 12.80 -15.32
N HIS A 50 -11.99 13.82 -15.64
CA HIS A 50 -13.12 14.24 -14.81
C HIS A 50 -14.26 13.21 -14.90
N GLU A 51 -14.59 12.76 -16.11
CA GLU A 51 -15.59 11.70 -16.32
C GLU A 51 -15.23 10.43 -15.54
N LEU A 52 -13.95 10.04 -15.54
CA LEU A 52 -13.50 8.84 -14.82
C LEU A 52 -13.51 9.01 -13.30
N LEU A 53 -13.27 10.21 -12.80
CA LEU A 53 -13.35 10.52 -11.37
C LEU A 53 -14.80 10.55 -10.89
N ASP A 54 -15.69 11.18 -11.64
CA ASP A 54 -17.13 11.26 -11.32
C ASP A 54 -17.75 9.87 -11.33
N ASN A 55 -17.49 9.08 -12.37
CA ASN A 55 -17.93 7.68 -12.44
C ASN A 55 -17.40 6.83 -11.27
N ALA A 56 -16.13 7.01 -10.89
CA ALA A 56 -15.57 6.29 -9.73
C ALA A 56 -16.27 6.73 -8.43
N ALA A 57 -16.50 8.03 -8.25
CA ALA A 57 -17.21 8.57 -7.10
C ALA A 57 -18.62 7.98 -6.99
N GLU A 58 -19.39 7.98 -8.08
CA GLU A 58 -20.74 7.41 -8.13
C GLU A 58 -20.74 5.92 -7.77
N LEU A 59 -19.83 5.14 -8.36
CA LEU A 59 -19.72 3.71 -8.08
C LEU A 59 -19.31 3.42 -6.64
N HIS A 60 -18.40 4.20 -6.05
CA HIS A 60 -18.05 4.08 -4.64
C HIS A 60 -19.25 4.40 -3.73
N GLN A 61 -20.00 5.46 -4.00
CA GLN A 61 -21.17 5.84 -3.21
C GLN A 61 -22.29 4.80 -3.32
N SER A 62 -22.58 4.35 -4.55
CA SER A 62 -23.57 3.31 -4.84
C SER A 62 -23.23 2.01 -4.12
N MET A 63 -21.97 1.56 -4.20
CA MET A 63 -21.55 0.33 -3.54
C MET A 63 -21.52 0.45 -2.01
N ALA A 64 -21.17 1.62 -1.47
CA ALA A 64 -21.23 1.89 -0.03
C ALA A 64 -22.66 1.84 0.51
N ALA A 65 -23.65 2.30 -0.27
CA ALA A 65 -25.06 2.26 0.10
C ALA A 65 -25.69 0.87 -0.09
N GLY A 66 -25.39 0.20 -1.21
CA GLY A 66 -26.00 -1.07 -1.59
C GLY A 66 -25.38 -2.29 -0.91
N ASN A 67 -24.05 -2.40 -0.91
CA ASN A 67 -23.35 -3.57 -0.40
C ASN A 67 -21.96 -3.21 0.19
N PRO A 68 -21.91 -2.52 1.35
CA PRO A 68 -20.67 -2.06 1.93
C PRO A 68 -19.75 -3.19 2.41
N VAL A 69 -20.29 -4.39 2.68
CA VAL A 69 -19.49 -5.57 3.02
C VAL A 69 -18.72 -6.08 1.79
N PHE A 70 -19.37 -6.14 0.64
CA PHE A 70 -18.69 -6.44 -0.63
C PHE A 70 -17.65 -5.35 -0.95
N MET A 71 -18.02 -4.07 -0.79
CA MET A 71 -17.10 -2.95 -0.98
C MET A 71 -15.80 -3.15 -0.19
N ALA A 72 -15.90 -3.42 1.12
CA ALA A 72 -14.74 -3.59 1.99
C ALA A 72 -13.82 -4.73 1.52
N LYS A 73 -14.38 -5.88 1.13
CA LYS A 73 -13.62 -7.01 0.59
C LYS A 73 -12.98 -6.68 -0.75
N ALA A 74 -13.69 -6.00 -1.64
CA ALA A 74 -13.21 -5.62 -2.96
C ALA A 74 -12.05 -4.61 -2.87
N LEU A 75 -12.06 -3.67 -1.91
CA LEU A 75 -10.94 -2.76 -1.68
C LEU A 75 -9.67 -3.49 -1.26
N VAL A 76 -9.80 -4.46 -0.34
CA VAL A 76 -8.67 -5.31 0.07
C VAL A 76 -8.14 -6.11 -1.10
N TYR A 77 -9.03 -6.75 -1.87
CA TYR A 77 -8.68 -7.53 -3.06
C TYR A 77 -7.94 -6.67 -4.10
N ALA A 78 -8.47 -5.50 -4.43
CA ALA A 78 -7.85 -4.59 -5.39
C ALA A 78 -6.45 -4.13 -4.93
N ARG A 79 -6.22 -4.00 -3.62
CA ARG A 79 -4.91 -3.63 -3.06
C ARG A 79 -3.91 -4.80 -3.00
N SER A 80 -4.39 -6.01 -2.70
CA SER A 80 -3.56 -7.21 -2.50
C SER A 80 -3.25 -7.91 -3.81
N GLU A 81 -4.28 -8.26 -4.57
CA GLU A 81 -4.18 -9.07 -5.79
C GLU A 81 -4.26 -8.21 -7.05
N GLY A 82 -5.01 -7.10 -6.98
CA GLY A 82 -5.10 -6.15 -8.09
C GLY A 82 -3.89 -5.22 -8.20
N PHE A 83 -3.04 -5.15 -7.18
CA PHE A 83 -1.91 -4.23 -7.05
C PHE A 83 -2.26 -2.74 -7.26
N MET A 84 -3.53 -2.38 -7.12
CA MET A 84 -4.02 -1.02 -7.28
C MET A 84 -3.78 -0.20 -6.01
N ARG A 85 -3.62 1.10 -6.19
CA ARG A 85 -3.30 2.04 -5.09
C ARG A 85 -4.40 3.08 -4.86
N LEU A 86 -4.64 3.95 -5.84
CA LEU A 86 -5.50 5.12 -5.64
C LEU A 86 -6.99 4.76 -5.48
N GLN A 87 -7.52 3.86 -6.31
CA GLN A 87 -8.93 3.44 -6.22
C GLN A 87 -9.28 2.80 -4.87
N PRO A 88 -8.48 1.85 -4.32
CA PRO A 88 -8.70 1.36 -2.97
C PRO A 88 -8.71 2.46 -1.89
N LEU A 89 -7.82 3.46 -1.99
CA LEU A 89 -7.75 4.56 -1.03
C LEU A 89 -8.97 5.48 -1.14
N PHE A 90 -9.46 5.76 -2.36
CA PHE A 90 -10.66 6.55 -2.56
C PHE A 90 -11.90 5.84 -2.00
N GLY A 91 -12.08 4.57 -2.35
CA GLY A 91 -13.17 3.78 -1.79
C GLY A 91 -13.09 3.65 -0.28
N LEU A 92 -11.87 3.56 0.30
CA LEU A 92 -11.68 3.55 1.74
C LEU A 92 -12.12 4.88 2.38
N ALA A 93 -11.86 6.01 1.72
CA ALA A 93 -12.29 7.34 2.19
C ALA A 93 -13.83 7.44 2.20
N VAL A 94 -14.51 6.94 1.17
CA VAL A 94 -15.98 6.85 1.13
C VAL A 94 -16.51 5.91 2.21
N LEU A 95 -15.94 4.70 2.33
CA LEU A 95 -16.33 3.70 3.33
C LEU A 95 -16.16 4.22 4.77
N SER A 96 -15.15 5.04 5.04
CA SER A 96 -14.92 5.65 6.35
C SER A 96 -16.05 6.57 6.82
N SER A 97 -16.87 7.08 5.89
CA SER A 97 -18.09 7.83 6.18
C SER A 97 -19.29 6.91 6.33
N ALA A 98 -19.49 6.01 5.36
CA ALA A 98 -20.69 5.18 5.29
C ALA A 98 -20.73 4.08 6.36
N ARG A 99 -19.60 3.40 6.59
CA ARG A 99 -19.48 2.25 7.51
C ARG A 99 -18.14 2.27 8.25
N PRO A 100 -18.00 3.13 9.29
CA PRO A 100 -16.77 3.25 10.10
C PRO A 100 -16.31 1.95 10.76
N ASP A 101 -17.23 1.03 11.00
CA ASP A 101 -17.00 -0.31 11.55
C ASP A 101 -16.25 -1.22 10.55
N LEU A 102 -16.66 -1.23 9.27
CA LEU A 102 -15.99 -1.98 8.21
C LEU A 102 -14.67 -1.31 7.82
N PHE A 103 -14.68 0.02 7.69
CA PHE A 103 -13.47 0.82 7.45
C PHE A 103 -12.34 0.46 8.43
N SER A 104 -12.67 0.39 9.73
CA SER A 104 -11.69 0.07 10.77
C SER A 104 -11.04 -1.30 10.60
N GLN A 105 -11.74 -2.27 10.02
CA GLN A 105 -11.25 -3.64 9.82
C GLN A 105 -10.30 -3.75 8.62
N VAL A 106 -10.54 -2.96 7.57
CA VAL A 106 -9.77 -3.04 6.32
C VAL A 106 -8.68 -1.97 6.19
N PHE A 107 -8.65 -0.96 7.07
CA PHE A 107 -7.72 0.17 6.98
C PHE A 107 -6.26 -0.26 6.80
N GLN A 108 -5.74 -1.12 7.68
CA GLN A 108 -4.33 -1.54 7.66
C GLN A 108 -3.98 -2.43 6.46
N GLN A 109 -4.98 -3.05 5.83
CA GLN A 109 -4.78 -3.87 4.64
C GLN A 109 -4.71 -3.01 3.36
N VAL A 110 -5.36 -1.86 3.39
CA VAL A 110 -5.41 -0.90 2.27
C VAL A 110 -4.28 0.14 2.37
N VAL A 111 -4.10 0.76 3.54
CA VAL A 111 -3.06 1.76 3.84
C VAL A 111 -1.83 1.05 4.38
N ARG A 112 -0.85 0.77 3.52
CA ARG A 112 0.30 -0.09 3.86
C ARG A 112 1.58 0.68 4.17
N ILE A 113 1.77 1.82 3.52
CA ILE A 113 2.98 2.65 3.65
C ILE A 113 2.61 4.12 3.92
N PRO A 114 3.53 4.93 4.46
CA PRO A 114 3.26 6.33 4.78
C PRO A 114 2.69 7.16 3.63
N SER A 115 3.15 6.92 2.39
CA SER A 115 2.60 7.63 1.23
C SER A 115 1.12 7.27 0.98
N ASP A 116 0.67 6.05 1.28
CA ASP A 116 -0.75 5.68 1.19
C ASP A 116 -1.58 6.47 2.20
N LEU A 117 -1.04 6.68 3.41
CA LEU A 117 -1.67 7.50 4.44
C LEU A 117 -1.79 8.96 3.99
N SER A 118 -0.71 9.52 3.41
CA SER A 118 -0.71 10.87 2.86
C SER A 118 -1.75 11.04 1.75
N ASP A 119 -1.81 10.09 0.81
CA ASP A 119 -2.80 10.09 -0.27
C ASP A 119 -4.23 9.97 0.28
N PHE A 120 -4.45 9.09 1.25
CA PHE A 120 -5.75 8.91 1.89
C PHE A 120 -6.24 10.19 2.60
N LEU A 121 -5.38 10.87 3.36
CA LEU A 121 -5.72 12.15 3.99
C LEU A 121 -5.98 13.25 2.94
N THR A 122 -5.21 13.25 1.86
CA THR A 122 -5.41 14.19 0.74
C THR A 122 -6.77 13.97 0.09
N ILE A 123 -7.17 12.71 -0.15
CA ILE A 123 -8.48 12.36 -0.69
C ILE A 123 -9.59 12.80 0.27
N LEU A 124 -9.46 12.52 1.58
CA LEU A 124 -10.44 12.99 2.57
C LEU A 124 -10.63 14.50 2.53
N ASN A 125 -9.53 15.25 2.44
CA ASN A 125 -9.58 16.70 2.33
C ASN A 125 -10.25 17.15 1.02
N GLY A 126 -9.91 16.52 -0.10
CA GLY A 126 -10.53 16.78 -1.40
C GLY A 126 -12.04 16.49 -1.44
N LEU A 127 -12.51 15.54 -0.64
CA LEU A 127 -13.95 15.28 -0.44
C LEU A 127 -14.62 16.25 0.55
N GLY A 128 -13.93 17.31 0.98
CA GLY A 128 -14.45 18.29 1.93
C GLY A 128 -14.56 17.77 3.37
N ARG A 129 -13.91 16.64 3.69
CA ARG A 129 -13.97 16.01 5.02
C ARG A 129 -12.80 16.39 5.92
N GLY A 130 -11.92 17.28 5.46
CA GLY A 130 -10.67 17.63 6.11
C GLY A 130 -9.85 16.37 6.43
N GLU A 131 -9.43 16.23 7.67
CA GLU A 131 -8.58 15.12 8.12
C GLU A 131 -9.36 13.91 8.64
N GLY A 132 -10.68 13.89 8.43
CA GLY A 132 -11.56 12.81 8.87
C GLY A 132 -11.99 12.88 10.34
N GLY A 133 -13.00 12.07 10.67
CA GLY A 133 -13.61 12.00 12.00
C GLY A 133 -12.86 11.12 12.99
N ARG A 134 -13.49 10.83 14.14
CA ARG A 134 -12.91 10.04 15.24
C ARG A 134 -12.44 8.64 14.81
N ALA A 135 -13.19 7.96 13.93
CA ALA A 135 -12.83 6.62 13.45
C ALA A 135 -11.54 6.64 12.61
N VAL A 136 -11.39 7.63 11.73
CA VAL A 136 -10.18 7.85 10.93
C VAL A 136 -9.00 8.12 11.86
N LYS A 137 -9.11 9.12 12.74
CA LYS A 137 -8.03 9.48 13.68
C LYS A 137 -7.58 8.31 14.55
N ARG A 138 -8.50 7.42 14.94
CA ARG A 138 -8.16 6.19 15.66
C ARG A 138 -7.27 5.26 14.83
N GLN A 139 -7.61 5.02 13.57
CA GLN A 139 -6.81 4.16 12.69
C GLN A 139 -5.47 4.80 12.32
N VAL A 140 -5.44 6.12 12.09
CA VAL A 140 -4.19 6.86 11.88
C VAL A 140 -3.26 6.72 13.09
N LYS A 141 -3.76 6.82 14.33
CA LYS A 141 -2.94 6.57 15.53
C LYS A 141 -2.34 5.17 15.56
N LEU A 142 -3.14 4.14 15.23
CA LEU A 142 -2.65 2.76 15.18
C LEU A 142 -1.59 2.56 14.10
N PHE A 143 -1.73 3.22 12.96
CA PHE A 143 -0.72 3.22 11.91
C PHE A 143 0.57 3.91 12.37
N LEU A 144 0.44 5.08 13.00
CA LEU A 144 1.58 5.87 13.49
C LEU A 144 2.37 5.14 14.59
N ALA A 145 1.72 4.24 15.35
CA ALA A 145 2.40 3.38 16.32
C ALA A 145 3.44 2.45 15.66
N GLY A 146 3.25 2.09 14.39
CA GLY A 146 4.19 1.27 13.62
C GLY A 146 5.26 2.06 12.86
N VAL A 147 5.31 3.39 12.98
CA VAL A 147 6.28 4.21 12.24
C VAL A 147 7.69 3.97 12.77
N SER A 148 8.60 3.65 11.85
CA SER A 148 10.01 3.40 12.11
C SER A 148 10.91 4.55 11.66
N GLU A 149 12.17 4.53 12.09
CA GLU A 149 13.19 5.46 11.60
C GLU A 149 13.37 5.35 10.07
N TYR A 150 13.33 4.13 9.52
CA TYR A 150 13.38 3.90 8.07
C TYR A 150 12.26 4.65 7.35
N TRP A 151 11.03 4.55 7.85
CA TRP A 151 9.90 5.29 7.28
C TRP A 151 10.04 6.80 7.43
N ALA A 152 10.55 7.26 8.56
CA ALA A 152 10.84 8.66 8.75
C ALA A 152 11.85 9.16 7.72
N LEU A 153 12.93 8.44 7.44
CA LEU A 153 13.95 8.83 6.47
C LEU A 153 13.45 8.79 5.02
N LYS A 154 12.74 7.72 4.66
CA LYS A 154 12.27 7.49 3.28
C LYS A 154 11.10 8.39 2.89
N TYR A 155 10.21 8.68 3.83
CA TYR A 155 8.95 9.39 3.57
C TYR A 155 8.88 10.79 4.20
N ASN A 156 10.02 11.37 4.65
CA ASN A 156 10.07 12.73 5.24
C ASN A 156 9.80 13.88 4.25
N GLY A 157 9.43 13.60 3.00
CA GLY A 157 9.32 14.62 1.96
C GLY A 157 8.27 15.67 2.31
N ARG A 158 8.68 16.92 2.54
CA ARG A 158 7.80 18.05 2.90
C ARG A 158 7.20 18.80 1.69
N GLY A 159 7.10 18.16 0.53
CA GLY A 159 6.86 18.86 -0.74
C GLY A 159 5.49 18.66 -1.40
N ARG A 160 4.77 17.55 -1.12
CA ARG A 160 3.45 17.28 -1.71
C ARG A 160 2.54 16.54 -0.74
N GLY A 161 1.35 17.08 -0.52
CA GLY A 161 0.33 16.48 0.34
C GLY A 161 0.69 16.48 1.83
N TYR A 162 -0.02 15.66 2.59
CA TYR A 162 0.21 15.50 4.03
C TYR A 162 1.54 14.80 4.32
N SER A 163 2.34 15.36 5.23
CA SER A 163 3.54 14.68 5.75
C SER A 163 3.19 13.76 6.93
N LEU A 164 4.14 12.88 7.31
CA LEU A 164 4.04 12.13 8.58
C LEU A 164 3.93 13.07 9.79
N GLY A 165 4.61 14.23 9.75
CA GLY A 165 4.51 15.25 10.78
C GLY A 165 3.11 15.86 10.88
N ASP A 166 2.41 16.03 9.76
CA ASP A 166 1.03 16.51 9.73
C ASP A 166 0.08 15.44 10.28
N ALA A 167 0.25 14.18 9.86
CA ALA A 167 -0.53 13.06 10.41
C ALA A 167 -0.40 12.94 11.94
N ILE A 168 0.80 13.15 12.48
CA ILE A 168 1.04 13.20 13.94
C ILE A 168 0.31 14.40 14.57
N ALA A 169 0.37 15.57 13.93
CA ALA A 169 -0.35 16.78 14.36
C ALA A 169 -1.86 16.55 14.44
N THR A 170 -2.42 15.88 13.44
CA THR A 170 -3.84 15.61 13.33
C THR A 170 -4.31 14.61 14.40
N ALA A 171 -3.59 13.49 14.48
CA ALA A 171 -4.05 12.31 15.20
C ALA A 171 -3.65 12.31 16.69
N HIS A 172 -2.64 13.11 17.06
CA HIS A 172 -2.09 13.19 18.41
C HIS A 172 -1.86 11.79 19.04
N PRO A 173 -1.05 10.92 18.40
CA PRO A 173 -0.73 9.62 18.97
C PRO A 173 0.04 9.78 20.28
N LYS A 174 -0.26 8.92 21.27
CA LYS A 174 0.55 8.83 22.48
C LYS A 174 1.74 7.91 22.18
N PRO A 175 2.99 8.37 22.36
CA PRO A 175 4.15 7.52 22.16
C PRO A 175 4.18 6.39 23.22
N GLU A 176 4.61 5.20 22.81
CA GLU A 176 4.76 4.02 23.66
C GLU A 176 6.05 4.08 24.50
N ASP A 177 7.12 4.63 23.92
CA ASP A 177 8.43 4.75 24.57
C ASP A 177 9.15 6.07 24.22
N LEU A 178 10.33 6.28 24.83
CA LEU A 178 11.15 7.47 24.60
C LEU A 178 11.68 7.55 23.17
N LYS A 179 11.92 6.39 22.53
CA LYS A 179 12.40 6.34 21.14
C LYS A 179 11.34 6.87 20.19
N GLN A 180 10.11 6.38 20.31
CA GLN A 180 8.98 6.83 19.50
C GLN A 180 8.61 8.29 19.81
N GLN A 181 8.73 8.72 21.07
CA GLN A 181 8.58 10.14 21.41
C GLN A 181 9.61 11.01 20.67
N ALA A 182 10.88 10.61 20.67
CA ALA A 182 11.93 11.32 19.93
C ALA A 182 11.62 11.33 18.41
N LEU A 183 11.17 10.19 17.87
CA LEU A 183 10.82 10.07 16.45
C LEU A 183 9.66 11.00 16.05
N PHE A 184 8.59 11.05 16.85
CA PHE A 184 7.46 11.93 16.59
C PHE A 184 7.86 13.40 16.67
N ARG A 185 8.69 13.78 17.66
CA ARG A 185 9.22 15.14 17.75
C ARG A 185 10.06 15.49 16.52
N TYR A 186 10.93 14.59 16.09
CA TYR A 186 11.74 14.78 14.87
C TYR A 186 10.87 14.99 13.62
N LEU A 187 9.87 14.12 13.40
CA LEU A 187 8.95 14.24 12.27
C LEU A 187 8.11 15.53 12.30
N ARG A 188 7.78 16.02 13.50
CA ARG A 188 7.11 17.31 13.73
C ARG A 188 8.04 18.52 13.56
N GLY A 189 9.33 18.32 13.30
CA GLY A 189 10.32 19.40 13.22
C GLY A 189 10.62 20.04 14.58
N GLN A 190 10.33 19.34 15.67
CA GLN A 190 10.66 19.77 17.03
C GLN A 190 12.02 19.21 17.44
N GLU A 191 12.66 19.81 18.44
CA GLU A 191 13.89 19.28 19.02
C GLU A 191 13.66 17.83 19.50
N ALA A 192 14.54 16.91 19.12
CA ALA A 192 14.43 15.49 19.42
C ALA A 192 15.77 14.96 19.94
N ASN A 193 15.72 13.96 20.82
CA ASN A 193 16.92 13.29 21.28
C ASN A 193 17.40 12.29 20.21
N LEU A 194 18.35 12.72 19.38
CA LEU A 194 18.88 11.92 18.27
C LEU A 194 19.65 10.68 18.74
N ALA A 195 20.18 10.65 19.96
CA ALA A 195 20.88 9.47 20.49
C ALA A 195 19.95 8.25 20.65
N LEU A 196 18.63 8.46 20.64
CA LEU A 196 17.62 7.39 20.63
C LEU A 196 17.25 6.92 19.21
N LEU A 197 17.73 7.64 18.18
CA LEU A 197 17.38 7.48 16.78
C LEU A 197 18.65 7.34 15.91
N PRO A 198 19.38 6.22 16.01
CA PRO A 198 20.69 6.07 15.36
C PRO A 198 20.65 6.24 13.83
N GLN A 199 19.58 5.83 13.15
CA GLN A 199 19.49 6.02 11.69
C GLN A 199 19.26 7.49 11.35
N VAL A 200 18.42 8.17 12.13
CA VAL A 200 18.15 9.61 11.95
C VAL A 200 19.39 10.42 12.28
N GLU A 201 20.10 10.09 13.35
CA GLU A 201 21.36 10.72 13.72
C GLU A 201 22.40 10.57 12.61
N ALA A 202 22.62 9.34 12.12
CA ALA A 202 23.53 9.08 11.02
C ALA A 202 23.17 9.88 9.76
N MET A 203 21.87 10.03 9.46
CA MET A 203 21.41 10.86 8.34
C MET A 203 21.72 12.35 8.54
N GLU A 204 21.47 12.91 9.73
CA GLU A 204 21.79 14.32 10.01
C GLU A 204 23.30 14.58 9.98
N LYS A 205 24.11 13.60 10.42
CA LYS A 205 25.58 13.65 10.30
C LYS A 205 26.04 13.54 8.85
N LEU A 206 25.43 12.69 8.04
CA LEU A 206 25.74 12.56 6.62
C LEU A 206 25.60 13.90 5.87
N LYS A 207 24.58 14.70 6.20
CA LYS A 207 24.37 16.03 5.58
C LYS A 207 25.49 17.03 5.86
N THR A 208 26.22 16.85 6.95
CA THR A 208 27.28 17.76 7.40
C THR A 208 28.69 17.17 7.25
N ALA A 209 28.79 15.91 6.80
CA ALA A 209 30.06 15.22 6.56
C ALA A 209 30.85 15.90 5.44
N ALA A 210 32.12 16.21 5.72
CA ALA A 210 32.99 16.95 4.80
C ALA A 210 33.81 16.04 3.89
N THR A 211 34.11 14.83 4.36
CA THR A 211 34.97 13.85 3.68
C THR A 211 34.19 12.63 3.23
N GLU A 212 34.70 11.92 2.21
CA GLU A 212 34.06 10.69 1.73
C GLU A 212 34.15 9.57 2.77
N GLU A 213 35.24 9.53 3.54
CA GLU A 213 35.43 8.57 4.63
C GLU A 213 34.39 8.75 5.73
N GLU A 214 34.10 9.99 6.13
CA GLU A 214 33.01 10.29 7.07
C GLU A 214 31.64 9.91 6.50
N GLN A 215 31.40 10.20 5.21
CA GLN A 215 30.14 9.83 4.56
C GLN A 215 29.92 8.32 4.59
N LEU A 216 30.93 7.52 4.24
CA LEU A 216 30.86 6.06 4.27
C LEU A 216 30.64 5.54 5.70
N ALA A 217 31.36 6.08 6.69
CA ALA A 217 31.20 5.69 8.09
C ALA A 217 29.75 5.91 8.58
N TRP A 218 29.12 7.05 8.24
CA TRP A 218 27.73 7.32 8.62
C TRP A 218 26.72 6.47 7.84
N ILE A 219 26.96 6.19 6.56
CA ILE A 219 26.11 5.31 5.76
C ILE A 219 26.09 3.90 6.35
N GLU A 220 27.25 3.36 6.72
CA GLU A 220 27.38 2.03 7.31
C GLU A 220 26.82 1.97 8.74
N ALA A 221 27.18 2.93 9.59
CA ALA A 221 26.70 2.99 10.97
C ALA A 221 25.17 3.12 11.04
N GLY A 222 24.59 3.96 10.18
CA GLY A 222 23.14 4.19 10.10
C GLY A 222 22.37 3.17 9.28
N LYS A 223 23.06 2.27 8.54
CA LYS A 223 22.45 1.40 7.51
C LYS A 223 21.49 2.18 6.62
N LEU A 224 21.97 3.32 6.11
CA LEU A 224 21.12 4.31 5.46
C LEU A 224 20.58 3.78 4.12
N PRO A 225 19.27 3.93 3.84
CA PRO A 225 18.70 3.47 2.59
C PRO A 225 19.30 4.22 1.39
N TYR A 226 19.49 3.51 0.28
CA TYR A 226 20.05 4.11 -0.94
C TYR A 226 19.32 5.41 -1.36
N ALA A 227 17.98 5.41 -1.31
CA ALA A 227 17.17 6.56 -1.72
C ALA A 227 17.45 7.80 -0.88
N THR A 228 17.72 7.60 0.41
CA THR A 228 18.07 8.63 1.37
C THR A 228 19.48 9.16 1.09
N VAL A 229 20.45 8.27 0.85
CA VAL A 229 21.84 8.63 0.53
C VAL A 229 21.92 9.42 -0.78
N THR A 230 21.34 8.89 -1.86
CA THR A 230 21.34 9.52 -3.19
C THR A 230 20.61 10.86 -3.25
N GLY A 231 19.74 11.13 -2.28
CA GLY A 231 19.00 12.39 -2.17
C GLY A 231 19.78 13.50 -1.47
N VAL A 232 20.83 13.16 -0.70
CA VAL A 232 21.64 14.13 0.05
C VAL A 232 22.97 14.40 -0.65
N ILE A 233 23.64 13.33 -1.10
CA ILE A 233 24.96 13.42 -1.71
C ILE A 233 24.94 12.85 -3.12
N LYS A 234 25.82 13.35 -3.98
CA LYS A 234 26.08 12.74 -5.28
C LYS A 234 26.94 11.49 -5.05
N PRO A 235 26.44 10.27 -5.29
CA PRO A 235 27.19 9.07 -4.93
C PRO A 235 28.39 8.87 -5.85
N THR A 236 29.54 8.60 -5.23
CA THR A 236 30.78 8.17 -5.88
C THR A 236 30.79 6.65 -6.05
N LEU A 237 31.84 6.09 -6.67
CA LEU A 237 32.03 4.65 -6.77
C LEU A 237 32.03 3.97 -5.39
N ALA A 238 32.72 4.56 -4.41
CA ALA A 238 32.80 4.02 -3.05
C ALA A 238 31.43 4.02 -2.36
N VAL A 239 30.67 5.11 -2.48
CA VAL A 239 29.32 5.22 -1.93
C VAL A 239 28.36 4.23 -2.61
N TRP A 240 28.45 4.05 -3.92
CA TRP A 240 27.64 3.05 -4.61
C TRP A 240 27.95 1.63 -4.15
N ASN A 241 29.23 1.30 -3.93
CA ASN A 241 29.63 0.01 -3.41
C ASN A 241 29.07 -0.25 -2.01
N SER A 242 29.05 0.74 -1.12
CA SER A 242 28.56 0.57 0.27
C SER A 242 27.04 0.35 0.34
N ILE A 243 26.28 0.94 -0.58
CA ILE A 243 24.81 0.80 -0.62
C ILE A 243 24.31 -0.33 -1.54
N LEU A 244 25.16 -0.91 -2.38
CA LEU A 244 24.79 -1.94 -3.38
C LEU A 244 24.03 -3.11 -2.74
N TYR A 245 24.60 -3.68 -1.68
CA TYR A 245 24.04 -4.84 -0.98
C TYR A 245 22.81 -4.52 -0.11
N GLN A 246 22.51 -3.23 0.07
CA GLN A 246 21.35 -2.76 0.83
C GLN A 246 20.16 -2.42 -0.09
N MET A 247 20.35 -2.40 -1.41
CA MET A 247 19.30 -2.05 -2.36
C MET A 247 18.29 -3.18 -2.57
N PRO A 248 16.97 -2.90 -2.46
CA PRO A 248 15.94 -3.83 -2.91
C PRO A 248 16.03 -4.10 -4.41
N THR A 249 15.55 -5.25 -4.88
CA THR A 249 15.62 -5.67 -6.29
C THR A 249 15.13 -4.61 -7.28
N PHE A 250 13.96 -4.01 -7.06
CA PHE A 250 13.44 -2.96 -7.95
C PHE A 250 14.22 -1.63 -7.89
N ALA A 251 14.93 -1.36 -6.79
CA ALA A 251 15.85 -0.24 -6.74
C ALA A 251 17.09 -0.55 -7.59
N LEU A 252 17.64 -1.74 -7.43
CA LEU A 252 18.80 -2.22 -8.19
C LEU A 252 18.54 -2.15 -9.70
N LEU A 253 17.42 -2.71 -10.17
CA LEU A 253 17.00 -2.67 -11.57
C LEU A 253 16.91 -1.25 -12.13
N ARG A 254 16.34 -0.32 -11.35
CA ARG A 254 16.21 1.09 -11.74
C ARG A 254 17.55 1.80 -11.83
N HIS A 255 18.53 1.37 -11.04
CA HIS A 255 19.83 2.01 -10.92
C HIS A 255 20.95 1.30 -11.70
N LEU A 256 20.67 0.22 -12.46
CA LEU A 256 21.68 -0.50 -13.26
C LEU A 256 22.54 0.43 -14.12
N ASN A 257 21.90 1.35 -14.87
CA ASN A 257 22.63 2.31 -15.71
C ASN A 257 23.49 3.27 -14.88
N ALA A 258 23.04 3.67 -13.68
CA ALA A 258 23.81 4.54 -12.80
C ALA A 258 25.01 3.79 -12.22
N LEU A 259 24.83 2.54 -11.81
CA LEU A 259 25.88 1.66 -11.30
C LEU A 259 26.95 1.39 -12.37
N GLN A 260 26.52 1.09 -13.60
CA GLN A 260 27.44 0.89 -14.73
C GLN A 260 28.26 2.16 -15.00
N ARG A 261 27.61 3.32 -15.09
CA ARG A 261 28.29 4.60 -15.34
C ARG A 261 29.25 5.00 -14.22
N ALA A 262 28.98 4.56 -12.99
CA ALA A 262 29.84 4.80 -11.85
C ALA A 262 31.03 3.81 -11.76
N GLY A 263 31.09 2.78 -12.63
CA GLY A 263 32.14 1.75 -12.61
C GLY A 263 31.90 0.62 -11.61
N VAL A 264 30.75 0.58 -10.93
CA VAL A 264 30.46 -0.40 -9.86
C VAL A 264 30.41 -1.83 -10.41
N LEU A 265 29.93 -1.99 -11.64
CA LEU A 265 29.75 -3.29 -12.30
C LEU A 265 31.03 -3.81 -12.97
N GLU A 266 32.16 -3.08 -12.88
CA GLU A 266 33.46 -3.57 -13.34
C GLU A 266 34.06 -4.59 -12.37
N ASP A 267 33.70 -4.53 -11.08
CA ASP A 267 34.01 -5.59 -10.12
C ASP A 267 33.13 -6.81 -10.41
N LYS A 268 33.78 -7.93 -10.74
CA LYS A 268 33.12 -9.20 -11.05
C LYS A 268 32.20 -9.66 -9.91
N ARG A 269 32.55 -9.42 -8.64
CA ARG A 269 31.72 -9.81 -7.49
C ARG A 269 30.42 -9.02 -7.45
N ASN A 270 30.48 -7.72 -7.77
CA ASN A 270 29.29 -6.88 -7.85
C ASN A 270 28.41 -7.31 -9.02
N LEU A 271 29.02 -7.61 -10.17
CA LEU A 271 28.30 -8.11 -11.34
C LEU A 271 27.59 -9.44 -11.03
N ASP A 272 28.28 -10.39 -10.39
CA ASP A 272 27.74 -11.69 -10.00
C ASP A 272 26.59 -11.55 -8.97
N TYR A 273 26.70 -10.61 -8.03
CA TYR A 273 25.61 -10.31 -7.09
C TYR A 273 24.37 -9.76 -7.79
N VAL A 274 24.56 -8.82 -8.72
CA VAL A 274 23.47 -8.18 -9.47
C VAL A 274 22.77 -9.17 -10.41
N SER A 275 23.54 -10.03 -11.10
CA SER A 275 22.98 -11.07 -11.96
C SER A 275 22.24 -12.13 -11.15
N GLY A 276 22.83 -12.64 -10.07
CA GLY A 276 22.18 -13.63 -9.19
C GLY A 276 20.89 -13.12 -8.54
N THR A 277 20.82 -11.83 -8.20
CA THR A 277 19.61 -11.17 -7.68
C THR A 277 18.53 -11.02 -8.75
N SER A 278 18.94 -10.80 -10.01
CA SER A 278 18.02 -10.65 -11.14
C SER A 278 17.39 -11.99 -11.56
N ASP A 279 18.14 -13.08 -11.41
CA ASP A 279 17.69 -14.44 -11.72
C ASP A 279 16.87 -15.09 -10.58
N GLY A 280 16.66 -14.38 -9.46
CA GLY A 280 15.89 -14.86 -8.31
C GLY A 280 16.60 -15.91 -7.45
N SER A 281 17.89 -16.17 -7.70
CA SER A 281 18.70 -17.17 -7.00
C SER A 281 19.35 -16.63 -5.71
N ALA A 282 19.64 -15.33 -5.66
CA ALA A 282 19.95 -14.62 -4.42
C ALA A 282 18.65 -14.11 -3.80
N GLY A 283 18.33 -14.55 -2.57
CA GLY A 283 17.16 -14.07 -1.85
C GLY A 283 17.19 -12.54 -1.77
N PRO A 284 16.08 -11.83 -2.09
CA PRO A 284 16.11 -10.38 -2.13
C PRO A 284 16.49 -9.83 -0.75
N ALA A 285 17.27 -8.75 -0.71
CA ALA A 285 17.31 -7.89 0.46
C ALA A 285 15.85 -7.48 0.73
N GLN A 286 15.23 -8.08 1.76
CA GLN A 286 13.82 -7.87 2.06
C GLN A 286 13.62 -6.37 2.28
N SER A 287 12.70 -5.77 1.52
CA SER A 287 12.38 -4.37 1.77
C SER A 287 11.69 -4.29 3.13
N PRO A 288 12.03 -3.32 4.00
CA PRO A 288 11.33 -3.16 5.27
C PRO A 288 9.81 -2.95 5.09
N ASP A 289 9.39 -2.49 3.91
CA ASP A 289 7.99 -2.29 3.54
C ASP A 289 7.23 -3.59 3.21
N SER A 290 7.92 -4.69 2.87
CA SER A 290 7.28 -5.99 2.62
C SER A 290 6.94 -6.77 3.90
N ALA A 291 7.36 -6.26 5.07
CA ALA A 291 7.23 -6.94 6.36
C ALA A 291 5.92 -6.65 7.11
N VAL A 292 4.91 -6.04 6.48
CA VAL A 292 3.60 -5.88 7.13
C VAL A 292 2.89 -7.24 7.11
N PRO A 293 2.70 -7.90 8.26
CA PRO A 293 2.10 -9.22 8.29
C PRO A 293 0.64 -9.12 7.86
N LEU A 294 0.28 -9.82 6.78
CA LEU A 294 -1.11 -10.20 6.52
C LEU A 294 -1.57 -11.03 7.72
N ARG A 295 -2.25 -10.39 8.67
CA ARG A 295 -2.97 -11.12 9.72
C ARG A 295 -4.15 -11.81 9.05
N ASP A 296 -4.07 -13.12 8.90
CA ASP A 296 -5.17 -13.98 8.51
C ASP A 296 -6.31 -13.82 9.53
N SER A 297 -7.30 -13.02 9.18
CA SER A 297 -8.55 -12.95 9.93
C SER A 297 -9.73 -12.81 8.98
N LEU A 298 -9.99 -13.87 8.22
CA LEU A 298 -11.35 -14.25 7.83
C LEU A 298 -11.47 -15.79 7.97
N PRO A 299 -12.46 -16.30 8.71
CA PRO A 299 -12.68 -17.74 8.80
C PRO A 299 -13.11 -18.26 7.42
N SER A 300 -12.32 -19.19 6.87
CA SER A 300 -12.68 -19.94 5.67
C SER A 300 -13.89 -20.81 5.99
N GLY A 301 -15.06 -20.37 5.54
CA GLY A 301 -16.25 -21.21 5.48
C GLY A 301 -16.02 -22.34 4.47
N ARG A 302 -15.52 -23.48 4.94
CA ARG A 302 -15.54 -24.73 4.17
C ARG A 302 -16.99 -25.15 3.99
N ALA A 303 -17.45 -25.05 2.75
CA ALA A 303 -18.59 -25.82 2.27
C ALA A 303 -18.27 -27.32 2.42
N ALA A 304 -18.91 -27.98 3.39
CA ALA A 304 -18.92 -29.43 3.46
C ALA A 304 -19.97 -29.94 2.46
N GLY A 305 -19.49 -30.53 1.37
CA GLY A 305 -20.29 -31.22 0.38
C GLY A 305 -20.99 -32.43 0.99
N ALA A 306 -22.28 -32.56 0.68
CA ALA A 306 -23.05 -33.77 0.87
C ALA A 306 -22.69 -34.78 -0.23
N ALA A 307 -22.17 -35.94 0.15
CA ALA A 307 -22.32 -37.21 -0.56
C ALA A 307 -21.65 -38.34 0.26
N GLY A 308 -22.40 -39.38 0.60
CA GLY A 308 -21.83 -40.63 1.12
C GLY A 308 -22.73 -41.42 2.06
N CYS A 309 -23.60 -42.23 1.45
CA CYS A 309 -24.23 -43.46 1.93
C CYS A 309 -23.84 -43.98 3.32
N LEU A 310 -24.82 -44.37 4.13
CA LEU A 310 -24.81 -45.67 4.84
C LEU A 310 -26.25 -46.09 5.20
N ALA A 311 -26.57 -47.32 4.81
CA ALA A 311 -27.80 -48.03 5.09
C ALA A 311 -27.88 -48.45 6.58
N GLY A 312 -29.10 -48.62 7.09
CA GLY A 312 -29.32 -49.25 8.40
C GLY A 312 -30.63 -48.85 9.07
N SER A 313 -31.77 -49.24 8.51
CA SER A 313 -33.07 -49.16 9.18
C SER A 313 -33.19 -50.28 10.22
N GLY A 314 -33.01 -49.95 11.51
CA GLY A 314 -33.45 -50.77 12.64
C GLY A 314 -34.41 -49.95 13.49
N GLY A 315 -35.72 -50.23 13.39
CA GLY A 315 -36.74 -49.60 14.23
C GLY A 315 -36.86 -50.30 15.59
N PRO A 316 -37.24 -49.60 16.67
CA PRO A 316 -37.62 -50.24 17.91
C PRO A 316 -39.14 -50.42 17.98
N HIS A 317 -39.59 -51.67 18.07
CA HIS A 317 -40.88 -51.99 18.69
C HIS A 317 -40.67 -52.11 20.20
N VAL A 318 -41.32 -51.24 20.96
CA VAL A 318 -41.67 -51.49 22.37
C VAL A 318 -43.19 -51.45 22.45
N ARG A 319 -43.72 -52.38 23.26
CA ARG A 319 -45.12 -52.73 23.52
C ARG A 319 -46.13 -51.60 23.48
#